data_AF-A0A1D2VF82-F1
#
_entry.id   AF-A0A1D2VF82-F1
#
_cell.length_a   1.000
_cell.length_b   1.000
_cell.length_c   1.000
_cell.angle_alpha   90.00
_cell.angle_beta   90.00
_cell.angle_gamma   90.00
#
_symmetry.space_group_name_H-M   'P 1'
#
loop_
_entity.id
_entity.type
_entity.pdbx_description
1 polymer ?
#
loop_
_entity_poly.entity_id
_entity_poly.type
_entity_poly.pdbx_seq_one_letter_code
_entity_poly.pdbx_strand_id
1 'polypeptide(L)'
;MVVDDTYYKILQVEPTATPQLIKKSYRKLSLKYHPDKNPAPEAKERFQEITAAYQVLSDSDLRAKYDKFGKESAIPADGFEDATEYFAMIFGGDAFKDYIGELTLLKDLTKSAQLSQTDKEKTDENNEDNKENKDDKNNTNDKNSTSNSTSNTNTNTNTNTNSNSNSNSNTNTNTNAELDQFEEECRLKRLETQKKLAEKLILRLSVWTESPKDRNCLNAFKTKYELEADSLKMESFGLEILHTIGEIYYTKGNIYLKSQKYYGITGFFHSVKEKAGIVSDTFKTISSALDAQNTMEEYTKIQENSNEDQKLSQEEMAEMEKLLMGKVIGAAWAGSKFEIQGTLRSVCNIVLYDKTVSQLKRIERAETLVKLGQIFKKTTRTDDENEEARIFEELVAEAKK
;
A
#
# COMPACT_ATOMS: atom_id res chain seq x y z
N MET A 1 -11.72 -26.00 -27.13
CA MET A 1 -10.39 -25.86 -27.73
C MET A 1 -10.11 -24.36 -27.77
N VAL A 2 -8.99 -23.91 -27.23
CA VAL A 2 -8.63 -22.49 -27.29
C VAL A 2 -8.22 -22.12 -28.71
N VAL A 3 -8.58 -20.92 -29.16
CA VAL A 3 -8.26 -20.45 -30.52
C VAL A 3 -6.76 -20.17 -30.68
N ASP A 4 -6.10 -19.76 -29.60
CA ASP A 4 -4.66 -19.51 -29.53
C ASP A 4 -4.11 -20.05 -28.20
N ASP A 5 -2.99 -20.78 -28.24
CA ASP A 5 -2.32 -21.36 -27.08
C ASP A 5 -0.99 -20.67 -26.72
N THR A 6 -0.66 -19.57 -27.39
CA THR A 6 0.61 -18.84 -27.26
C THR A 6 0.90 -18.40 -25.82
N TYR A 7 -0.06 -17.77 -25.13
CA TYR A 7 0.14 -17.31 -23.74
C TYR A 7 0.25 -18.48 -22.75
N TYR A 8 -0.47 -19.57 -23.00
CA TYR A 8 -0.37 -20.79 -22.20
C TYR A 8 1.01 -21.45 -22.36
N LYS A 9 1.54 -21.48 -23.58
CA LYS A 9 2.90 -21.96 -23.89
C LYS A 9 3.98 -21.07 -23.28
N ILE A 10 3.84 -19.75 -23.37
CA ILE A 10 4.77 -18.80 -22.74
C ILE A 10 4.82 -19.05 -21.23
N LEU A 11 3.65 -19.21 -20.59
CA LEU A 11 3.56 -19.54 -19.17
C LEU A 11 3.80 -21.02 -18.87
N GLN A 12 4.12 -21.87 -19.85
CA GLN A 12 4.38 -23.30 -19.63
C GLN A 12 3.27 -24.03 -18.86
N VAL A 13 2.01 -23.73 -19.17
CA VAL A 13 0.81 -24.31 -18.55
C VAL A 13 -0.18 -24.76 -19.61
N GLU A 14 -1.03 -25.72 -19.27
CA GLU A 14 -2.12 -26.17 -20.16
C GLU A 14 -3.26 -25.14 -20.22
N PRO A 15 -4.04 -25.07 -21.31
CA PRO A 15 -5.24 -24.21 -21.37
C PRO A 15 -6.27 -24.48 -20.27
N THR A 16 -6.26 -25.68 -19.68
CA THR A 16 -7.10 -26.06 -18.53
C THR A 16 -6.51 -25.67 -17.18
N ALA A 17 -5.39 -24.95 -17.14
CA ALA A 17 -4.71 -24.58 -15.91
C ALA A 17 -5.60 -23.70 -15.01
N THR A 18 -5.54 -23.98 -13.71
CA THR A 18 -6.23 -23.17 -12.71
C THR A 18 -5.55 -21.79 -12.56
N PRO A 19 -6.27 -20.75 -12.11
CA PRO A 19 -5.66 -19.44 -11.85
C PRO A 19 -4.42 -19.53 -10.94
N GLN A 20 -4.45 -20.43 -9.95
CA GLN A 20 -3.32 -20.68 -9.06
C GLN A 20 -2.11 -21.24 -9.80
N LEU A 21 -2.31 -22.16 -10.75
CA LEU A 21 -1.22 -22.74 -11.54
C LEU A 21 -0.62 -21.73 -12.52
N ILE A 22 -1.45 -20.90 -13.16
CA ILE A 22 -1.04 -19.79 -14.02
C ILE A 22 -0.16 -18.81 -13.23
N LYS A 23 -0.64 -18.40 -12.07
CA LYS A 23 0.10 -17.51 -11.15
C LYS A 23 1.39 -18.13 -10.64
N LYS A 24 1.38 -19.42 -10.30
CA LYS A 24 2.60 -20.14 -9.89
C LYS A 24 3.62 -20.17 -11.02
N SER A 25 3.19 -20.44 -12.25
CA SER A 25 4.10 -20.51 -13.40
C SER A 25 4.66 -19.14 -13.79
N TYR A 26 3.82 -18.11 -13.80
CA TYR A 26 4.27 -16.72 -13.97
C TYR A 26 5.37 -16.35 -12.98
N ARG A 27 5.15 -16.57 -11.68
CA ARG A 27 6.17 -16.29 -10.65
C ARG A 27 7.50 -16.98 -10.95
N LYS A 28 7.45 -18.28 -11.28
CA LYS A 28 8.63 -19.09 -11.61
C LYS A 28 9.37 -18.58 -12.85
N LEU A 29 8.64 -18.16 -13.89
CA LEU A 29 9.21 -17.73 -15.15
C LEU A 29 9.73 -16.29 -15.08
N SER A 30 9.00 -15.39 -14.42
CA SER A 30 9.44 -14.02 -14.17
C SER A 30 10.75 -13.96 -13.41
N LEU A 31 11.01 -14.91 -12.51
CA LEU A 31 12.33 -15.10 -11.90
C LEU A 31 13.41 -15.52 -12.88
N LYS A 32 13.13 -16.60 -13.62
CA LYS A 32 14.11 -17.24 -14.49
C LYS A 32 14.59 -16.29 -15.59
N TYR A 33 13.70 -15.42 -16.04
CA TYR A 33 13.98 -14.46 -17.09
C TYR A 33 14.04 -13.02 -16.58
N HIS A 34 14.07 -12.80 -15.26
CA HIS A 34 14.27 -11.45 -14.75
C HIS A 34 15.60 -10.91 -15.29
N PRO A 35 15.62 -9.74 -15.94
CA PRO A 35 16.84 -9.20 -16.56
C PRO A 35 18.00 -9.07 -15.55
N ASP A 36 17.69 -8.85 -14.27
CA ASP A 36 18.70 -8.74 -13.20
C ASP A 36 19.28 -10.08 -12.72
N LYS A 37 18.52 -11.20 -12.81
CA LYS A 37 18.99 -12.54 -12.40
C LYS A 37 19.48 -13.37 -13.57
N ASN A 38 19.21 -12.91 -14.80
CA ASN A 38 19.57 -13.59 -16.02
C ASN A 38 20.18 -12.58 -17.00
N PRO A 39 21.52 -12.54 -17.11
CA PRO A 39 22.23 -11.59 -17.99
C PRO A 39 22.13 -11.93 -19.47
N ALA A 40 21.36 -12.97 -19.84
CA ALA A 40 21.16 -13.32 -21.24
C ALA A 40 20.43 -12.17 -21.96
N PRO A 41 20.85 -11.81 -23.19
CA PRO A 41 20.24 -10.70 -23.94
C PRO A 41 18.75 -10.91 -24.22
N GLU A 42 18.31 -12.16 -24.26
CA GLU A 42 16.93 -12.60 -24.45
C GLU A 42 16.08 -12.55 -23.16
N ALA A 43 16.67 -12.36 -21.98
CA ALA A 43 15.95 -12.37 -20.70
C ALA A 43 14.89 -11.25 -20.63
N LYS A 44 15.25 -10.04 -21.05
CA LYS A 44 14.35 -8.88 -21.06
C LYS A 44 13.13 -9.10 -21.95
N GLU A 45 13.34 -9.61 -23.16
CA GLU A 45 12.25 -9.91 -24.11
C GLU A 45 11.36 -11.04 -23.58
N ARG A 46 11.95 -12.12 -23.06
CA ARG A 46 11.22 -13.22 -22.43
C ARG A 46 10.40 -12.76 -21.24
N PHE A 47 10.96 -11.90 -20.39
CA PHE A 47 10.27 -11.35 -19.23
C PHE A 47 9.03 -10.52 -19.64
N GLN A 48 9.16 -9.72 -20.71
CA GLN A 48 8.04 -8.98 -21.28
C GLN A 48 6.95 -9.93 -21.82
N GLU A 49 7.31 -10.98 -22.54
CA GLU A 49 6.36 -12.00 -23.03
C GLU A 49 5.63 -12.70 -21.87
N ILE A 50 6.36 -13.12 -20.84
CA ILE A 50 5.84 -13.79 -19.65
C ILE A 50 4.86 -12.88 -18.90
N THR A 51 5.21 -11.60 -18.77
CA THR A 51 4.37 -10.60 -18.11
C THR A 51 3.09 -10.33 -18.90
N ALA A 52 3.19 -10.16 -20.22
CA ALA A 52 2.03 -9.98 -21.09
C ALA A 52 1.10 -11.20 -21.07
N ALA A 53 1.67 -12.41 -21.11
CA ALA A 53 0.90 -13.65 -21.03
C ALA A 53 0.15 -13.77 -19.70
N TYR A 54 0.78 -13.39 -18.59
CA TYR A 54 0.15 -13.45 -17.28
C TYR A 54 -0.98 -12.42 -17.12
N GLN A 55 -0.82 -11.18 -17.60
CA GLN A 55 -1.90 -10.18 -17.55
C GLN A 55 -3.20 -10.74 -18.12
N VAL A 56 -3.11 -11.30 -19.33
CA VAL A 56 -4.28 -11.83 -20.05
C VAL A 56 -4.83 -13.08 -19.40
N LEU A 57 -3.98 -13.99 -18.93
CA LEU A 57 -4.42 -15.28 -18.36
C LEU A 57 -4.82 -15.21 -16.88
N SER A 58 -4.42 -14.16 -16.17
CA SER A 58 -4.72 -13.97 -14.75
C SER A 58 -6.10 -13.37 -14.51
N ASP A 59 -6.58 -12.52 -15.43
CA ASP A 59 -7.93 -11.95 -15.40
C ASP A 59 -8.94 -12.89 -16.10
N SER A 60 -10.07 -13.16 -15.43
CA SER A 60 -11.05 -14.11 -15.95
C SER A 60 -11.72 -13.67 -17.24
N ASP A 61 -11.94 -12.36 -17.40
CA ASP A 61 -12.64 -11.80 -18.56
C ASP A 61 -11.69 -11.68 -19.76
N LEU A 62 -10.45 -11.26 -19.54
CA LEU A 62 -9.40 -11.22 -20.56
C LEU A 62 -9.03 -12.63 -21.02
N ARG A 63 -8.90 -13.60 -20.11
CA ARG A 63 -8.65 -15.00 -20.45
C ARG A 63 -9.79 -15.57 -21.29
N ALA A 64 -11.03 -15.32 -20.91
CA ALA A 64 -12.19 -15.80 -21.66
C ALA A 64 -12.29 -15.19 -23.07
N LYS A 65 -11.87 -13.92 -23.24
CA LYS A 65 -11.76 -13.28 -24.56
C LYS A 65 -10.62 -13.88 -25.37
N TYR A 66 -9.45 -14.04 -24.78
CA TYR A 66 -8.29 -14.68 -25.40
C TYR A 66 -8.59 -16.09 -25.90
N ASP A 67 -9.23 -16.91 -25.06
CA ASP A 67 -9.60 -18.29 -25.39
C ASP A 67 -10.55 -18.38 -26.61
N LYS A 68 -11.40 -17.36 -26.80
CA LYS A 68 -12.41 -17.30 -27.87
C LYS A 68 -11.95 -16.62 -29.14
N PHE A 69 -11.03 -15.65 -29.05
CA PHE A 69 -10.72 -14.73 -30.16
C PHE A 69 -9.22 -14.59 -30.46
N GLY A 70 -8.35 -15.19 -29.64
CA GLY A 70 -6.89 -15.15 -29.83
C GLY A 70 -6.23 -13.81 -29.45
N LYS A 71 -4.90 -13.74 -29.64
CA LYS A 71 -4.03 -12.63 -29.19
C LYS A 71 -4.46 -11.24 -29.66
N GLU A 72 -5.04 -11.13 -30.85
CA GLU A 72 -5.40 -9.84 -31.48
C GLU A 72 -6.60 -9.14 -30.80
N SER A 73 -7.39 -9.87 -30.00
CA SER A 73 -8.59 -9.33 -29.33
C SER A 73 -8.45 -9.18 -27.81
N ALA A 74 -7.28 -9.54 -27.26
CA ALA A 74 -6.99 -9.54 -25.82
C ALA A 74 -5.74 -8.70 -25.49
N ILE A 75 -5.53 -7.60 -26.22
CA ILE A 75 -4.49 -6.62 -25.94
C ILE A 75 -5.10 -5.60 -24.97
N PRO A 76 -4.56 -5.41 -23.75
CA PRO A 76 -4.90 -4.25 -22.93
C PRO A 76 -4.74 -2.98 -23.76
N ALA A 77 -5.73 -2.10 -23.76
CA ALA A 77 -5.77 -0.95 -24.67
C ALA A 77 -4.55 0.00 -24.51
N ASP A 78 -3.88 -0.07 -23.35
CA ASP A 78 -2.59 0.53 -23.07
C ASP A 78 -1.71 -0.53 -22.36
N GLY A 79 -0.41 -0.58 -22.66
CA GLY A 79 0.54 -1.42 -21.94
C GLY A 79 0.59 -1.07 -20.43
N PHE A 80 1.36 -1.81 -19.64
CA PHE A 80 1.58 -1.44 -18.22
C PHE A 80 2.24 -0.06 -18.12
N GLU A 81 1.44 0.99 -17.95
CA GLU A 81 1.92 2.33 -17.55
C GLU A 81 1.69 2.61 -16.05
N ASP A 82 0.82 1.87 -15.36
CA ASP A 82 0.54 2.18 -13.95
C ASP A 82 1.41 1.34 -12.99
N ALA A 83 2.51 1.93 -12.52
CA ALA A 83 3.35 1.39 -11.45
C ALA A 83 2.53 0.99 -10.20
N THR A 84 1.36 1.58 -10.01
CA THR A 84 0.40 1.25 -8.94
C THR A 84 -0.21 -0.14 -9.10
N GLU A 85 -0.52 -0.56 -10.34
CA GLU A 85 -1.14 -1.87 -10.60
C GLU A 85 -0.11 -3.00 -10.44
N TYR A 86 1.12 -2.76 -10.92
CA TYR A 86 2.26 -3.63 -10.67
C TYR A 86 2.55 -3.78 -9.16
N PHE A 87 2.46 -2.66 -8.42
CA PHE A 87 2.60 -2.65 -6.97
C PHE A 87 1.50 -3.47 -6.29
N ALA A 88 0.23 -3.26 -6.62
CA ALA A 88 -0.88 -4.03 -6.06
C ALA A 88 -0.73 -5.54 -6.29
N MET A 89 -0.21 -5.93 -7.46
CA MET A 89 0.12 -7.33 -7.78
C MET A 89 1.24 -7.90 -6.90
N ILE A 90 2.28 -7.12 -6.60
CA ILE A 90 3.42 -7.54 -5.77
C ILE A 90 3.03 -7.72 -4.31
N PHE A 91 2.12 -6.92 -3.76
CA PHE A 91 1.85 -6.88 -2.32
C PHE A 91 0.62 -7.66 -1.86
N GLY A 92 0.26 -8.72 -2.62
CA GLY A 92 -0.71 -9.72 -2.20
C GLY A 92 -1.89 -9.90 -3.15
N GLY A 93 -2.03 -9.07 -4.20
CA GLY A 93 -3.11 -9.17 -5.19
C GLY A 93 -4.52 -9.28 -4.58
N ASP A 94 -5.47 -9.84 -5.33
CA ASP A 94 -6.85 -10.03 -4.87
C ASP A 94 -7.01 -11.01 -3.70
N ALA A 95 -5.98 -11.80 -3.37
CA ALA A 95 -6.08 -12.87 -2.37
C ALA A 95 -6.40 -12.36 -0.97
N PHE A 96 -5.85 -11.19 -0.60
CA PHE A 96 -6.12 -10.55 0.69
C PHE A 96 -7.22 -9.49 0.66
N LYS A 97 -7.82 -9.22 -0.51
CA LYS A 97 -8.83 -8.17 -0.68
C LYS A 97 -9.97 -8.28 0.33
N ASP A 98 -10.38 -9.50 0.65
CA ASP A 98 -11.45 -9.78 1.62
C ASP A 98 -11.06 -9.60 3.09
N TYR A 99 -9.78 -9.35 3.39
CA TYR A 99 -9.22 -9.10 4.71
C TYR A 99 -8.84 -7.64 4.92
N ILE A 100 -8.18 -7.05 3.93
CA ILE A 100 -7.52 -5.74 4.07
C ILE A 100 -8.02 -4.69 3.08
N GLY A 101 -8.83 -5.08 2.09
CA GLY A 101 -9.24 -4.22 0.98
C GLY A 101 -8.18 -4.12 -0.11
N GLU A 102 -8.37 -3.18 -1.04
CA GLU A 102 -7.34 -2.79 -2.00
C GLU A 102 -6.35 -1.83 -1.34
N LEU A 103 -5.07 -1.95 -1.68
CA LEU A 103 -4.03 -1.04 -1.21
C LEU A 103 -4.05 0.22 -2.07
N THR A 104 -4.46 1.35 -1.50
CA THR A 104 -4.59 2.61 -2.27
C THR A 104 -3.52 3.64 -1.91
N LEU A 105 -2.74 3.45 -0.84
CA LEU A 105 -1.85 4.50 -0.34
C LEU A 105 -0.90 5.05 -1.40
N LEU A 106 -0.25 4.19 -2.19
CA LEU A 106 0.67 4.63 -3.24
C LEU A 106 -0.06 5.43 -4.32
N LYS A 107 -1.24 4.93 -4.75
CA LYS A 107 -2.10 5.60 -5.72
C LYS A 107 -2.52 6.99 -5.25
N ASP A 108 -2.97 7.07 -4.00
CA ASP A 108 -3.48 8.28 -3.38
C ASP A 108 -2.34 9.31 -3.27
N LEU A 109 -1.16 8.90 -2.82
CA LEU A 109 0.03 9.77 -2.73
C LEU A 109 0.48 10.29 -4.10
N THR A 110 0.57 9.43 -5.12
CA THR A 110 0.96 9.83 -6.48
C THR A 110 -0.03 10.84 -7.05
N LYS A 111 -1.33 10.60 -6.90
CA LYS A 111 -2.37 11.50 -7.39
C LYS A 111 -2.39 12.83 -6.62
N SER A 112 -2.22 12.81 -5.30
CA SER A 112 -2.08 14.03 -4.50
C SER A 112 -0.85 14.85 -4.93
N ALA A 113 0.29 14.20 -5.16
CA ALA A 113 1.51 14.87 -5.60
C ALA A 113 1.35 15.50 -7.00
N GLN A 114 0.69 14.81 -7.93
CA GLN A 114 0.37 15.34 -9.26
C GLN A 114 -0.52 16.59 -9.16
N LEU A 115 -1.60 16.52 -8.38
CA LEU A 115 -2.50 17.66 -8.14
C LEU A 115 -1.73 18.88 -7.58
N SER A 116 -0.83 18.64 -6.63
CA SER A 116 0.03 19.69 -6.05
C SER A 116 1.15 20.21 -6.97
N GLN A 117 1.56 19.46 -8.00
CA GLN A 117 2.56 19.92 -8.98
C GLN A 117 1.93 20.78 -10.08
N THR A 118 0.73 20.43 -10.55
CA THR A 118 -0.07 21.30 -11.43
C THR A 118 -0.33 22.68 -10.84
N ASP A 119 -0.27 22.83 -9.50
CA ASP A 119 -0.34 24.12 -8.83
C ASP A 119 0.90 24.99 -9.05
N LYS A 120 2.10 24.40 -9.12
CA LYS A 120 3.37 25.13 -9.30
C LYS A 120 3.54 25.61 -10.74
N GLU A 121 3.25 24.75 -11.71
CA GLU A 121 3.35 25.10 -13.13
C GLU A 121 2.36 26.21 -13.53
N LYS A 122 1.11 26.16 -13.03
CA LYS A 122 0.12 27.23 -13.26
C LYS A 122 0.45 28.53 -12.53
N THR A 123 1.19 28.49 -11.41
CA THR A 123 1.65 29.72 -10.75
C THR A 123 2.86 30.33 -11.43
N ASP A 124 3.71 29.53 -12.06
CA ASP A 124 4.87 30.00 -12.83
C ASP A 124 4.46 30.59 -14.20
N GLU A 125 3.51 29.99 -14.92
CA GLU A 125 2.96 30.57 -16.18
C GLU A 125 2.26 31.92 -15.95
N ASN A 126 1.49 32.06 -14.86
CA ASN A 126 0.82 33.33 -14.51
C ASN A 126 1.81 34.43 -14.05
N ASN A 127 3.05 34.06 -13.72
CA ASN A 127 4.11 35.02 -13.35
C ASN A 127 4.95 35.47 -14.56
N GLU A 128 4.99 34.70 -15.66
CA GLU A 128 5.62 35.12 -16.92
C GLU A 128 4.73 36.11 -17.69
N ASP A 129 3.40 35.90 -17.72
CA ASP A 129 2.45 36.84 -18.36
C ASP A 129 2.35 38.20 -17.63
N ASN A 130 2.73 38.27 -16.35
CA ASN A 130 2.72 39.51 -15.57
C ASN A 130 4.01 40.34 -15.70
N LYS A 131 5.01 39.89 -16.47
CA LYS A 131 6.22 40.67 -16.76
C LYS A 131 6.12 41.58 -17.98
N GLU A 132 5.14 41.40 -18.86
CA GLU A 132 4.95 42.26 -20.05
C GLU A 132 4.08 43.51 -19.83
N ASN A 133 3.51 43.72 -18.63
CA ASN A 133 2.62 44.86 -18.36
C ASN A 133 3.02 45.70 -17.13
N LYS A 134 4.32 46.00 -16.96
CA LYS A 134 4.80 46.94 -15.92
C LYS A 134 5.88 47.90 -16.40
N ASP A 135 5.70 48.47 -17.58
CA ASP A 135 6.35 49.73 -17.97
C ASP A 135 5.29 50.78 -18.25
N ASP A 136 4.67 51.33 -17.18
CA ASP A 136 4.32 52.74 -17.18
C ASP A 136 3.94 53.30 -15.80
N LYS A 137 4.45 54.50 -15.54
CA LYS A 137 4.16 55.45 -14.43
C LYS A 137 4.93 55.31 -13.10
N ASN A 138 6.15 55.84 -13.16
CA ASN A 138 6.61 57.04 -12.45
C ASN A 138 5.95 57.46 -11.11
N ASN A 139 6.83 57.50 -10.10
CA ASN A 139 7.26 58.70 -9.37
C ASN A 139 6.33 59.27 -8.26
N THR A 140 6.69 59.02 -7.00
CA THR A 140 7.08 60.09 -6.04
C THR A 140 7.69 59.54 -4.74
N ASN A 141 8.69 60.31 -4.28
CA ASN A 141 9.31 60.41 -2.93
C ASN A 141 8.33 60.12 -1.77
N ASP A 142 8.74 59.64 -0.59
CA ASP A 142 9.73 60.30 0.26
C ASP A 142 10.23 59.43 1.44
N LYS A 143 11.27 59.98 2.05
CA LYS A 143 12.26 59.46 3.01
C LYS A 143 11.79 59.11 4.43
N ASN A 144 12.78 58.54 5.14
CA ASN A 144 13.07 58.48 6.58
C ASN A 144 12.51 57.26 7.33
N SER A 145 13.32 56.29 7.73
CA SER A 145 14.38 56.34 8.77
C SER A 145 13.83 56.87 10.11
N THR A 146 13.79 56.05 11.16
CA THR A 146 14.91 55.84 12.10
C THR A 146 14.42 55.09 13.35
N SER A 147 15.22 54.10 13.77
CA SER A 147 15.66 53.80 15.15
C SER A 147 14.72 53.27 16.24
N ASN A 148 15.26 52.20 16.85
CA ASN A 148 15.39 51.92 18.29
C ASN A 148 14.12 51.59 19.08
N SER A 149 14.14 50.78 20.13
CA SER A 149 15.07 49.79 20.71
C SER A 149 14.34 49.31 21.98
N THR A 150 14.73 48.15 22.48
CA THR A 150 14.66 47.77 23.91
C THR A 150 13.38 47.09 24.41
N SER A 151 13.48 45.76 24.48
CA SER A 151 13.36 44.91 25.68
C SER A 151 12.20 45.15 26.66
N ASN A 152 11.33 44.16 26.82
CA ASN A 152 11.27 43.39 28.07
C ASN A 152 10.42 42.12 27.98
N THR A 153 11.06 41.03 28.41
CA THR A 153 10.58 39.88 29.19
C THR A 153 9.11 39.87 29.67
N ASN A 154 8.40 38.79 29.33
CA ASN A 154 8.00 37.69 30.24
C ASN A 154 6.61 37.09 29.92
N THR A 155 6.63 35.75 29.77
CA THR A 155 5.64 34.77 30.25
C THR A 155 4.16 34.97 29.92
N ASN A 156 3.64 34.21 28.95
CA ASN A 156 2.70 33.10 29.17
C ASN A 156 2.04 32.73 27.85
N THR A 157 2.32 31.52 27.38
CA THR A 157 1.66 30.90 26.23
C THR A 157 0.24 30.49 26.60
N ASN A 158 -0.71 31.36 26.28
CA ASN A 158 -2.12 31.02 26.07
C ASN A 158 -2.46 31.45 24.64
N THR A 159 -2.47 30.50 23.70
CA THR A 159 -2.91 30.78 22.32
C THR A 159 -4.43 30.78 22.28
N ASN A 160 -5.00 31.95 22.52
CA ASN A 160 -6.34 32.29 22.10
C ASN A 160 -6.28 32.89 20.70
N THR A 161 -7.21 32.44 19.87
CA THR A 161 -7.62 32.98 18.57
C THR A 161 -7.57 34.52 18.51
N ASN A 162 -6.91 35.06 17.49
CA ASN A 162 -7.43 36.26 16.85
C ASN A 162 -7.01 36.31 15.37
N SER A 163 -8.03 36.19 14.54
CA SER A 163 -8.12 36.60 13.15
C SER A 163 -7.52 37.98 12.92
N ASN A 164 -6.60 38.08 11.95
CA ASN A 164 -6.38 39.33 11.25
C ASN A 164 -6.27 39.03 9.76
N SER A 165 -7.41 39.21 9.08
CA SER A 165 -7.56 39.29 7.65
C SER A 165 -6.78 40.49 7.13
N ASN A 166 -5.84 40.26 6.22
CA ASN A 166 -5.53 41.25 5.20
C ASN A 166 -5.45 40.53 3.84
N SER A 167 -6.41 40.89 3.00
CA SER A 167 -6.68 40.31 1.70
C SER A 167 -5.57 40.63 0.71
N ASN A 168 -4.99 39.58 0.13
CA ASN A 168 -4.60 39.57 -1.27
C ASN A 168 -5.20 38.30 -1.88
N SER A 169 -6.49 38.37 -2.21
CA SER A 169 -7.22 37.33 -2.91
C SER A 169 -7.29 37.68 -4.39
N ASN A 170 -6.80 36.77 -5.22
CA ASN A 170 -7.21 36.44 -6.59
C ASN A 170 -5.94 35.86 -7.23
N THR A 171 -5.69 34.55 -7.22
CA THR A 171 -6.40 33.54 -8.03
C THR A 171 -6.30 32.09 -7.50
N ASN A 172 -5.98 31.86 -6.22
CA ASN A 172 -5.53 30.55 -5.71
C ASN A 172 -6.61 29.67 -5.03
N THR A 173 -7.88 29.75 -5.43
CA THR A 173 -9.00 29.13 -4.69
C THR A 173 -9.53 27.82 -5.27
N ASN A 174 -9.29 27.51 -6.55
CA ASN A 174 -9.95 26.38 -7.22
C ASN A 174 -9.20 25.04 -7.03
N THR A 175 -7.88 25.05 -6.95
CA THR A 175 -7.07 23.81 -6.91
C THR A 175 -6.83 23.26 -5.50
N ASN A 176 -6.72 24.10 -4.46
CA ASN A 176 -6.79 23.64 -3.06
C ASN A 176 -8.14 22.93 -2.79
N ALA A 177 -9.22 23.41 -3.42
CA ALA A 177 -10.53 22.77 -3.32
C ALA A 177 -10.60 21.43 -4.06
N GLU A 178 -9.87 21.25 -5.16
CA GLU A 178 -9.76 19.96 -5.87
C GLU A 178 -8.98 18.93 -5.05
N LEU A 179 -7.87 19.34 -4.42
CA LEU A 179 -7.11 18.47 -3.51
C LEU A 179 -7.93 18.07 -2.28
N ASP A 180 -8.61 19.04 -1.64
CA ASP A 180 -9.50 18.77 -0.50
C ASP A 180 -10.65 17.82 -0.88
N GLN A 181 -11.24 18.00 -2.08
CA GLN A 181 -12.27 17.11 -2.60
C GLN A 181 -11.74 15.69 -2.83
N PHE A 182 -10.54 15.56 -3.39
CA PHE A 182 -9.90 14.27 -3.61
C PHE A 182 -9.59 13.56 -2.29
N GLU A 183 -9.03 14.27 -1.31
CA GLU A 183 -8.76 13.72 0.02
C GLU A 183 -10.04 13.23 0.72
N GLU A 184 -11.12 14.00 0.63
CA GLU A 184 -12.41 13.62 1.16
C GLU A 184 -13.01 12.40 0.44
N GLU A 185 -12.88 12.32 -0.88
CA GLU A 185 -13.29 11.16 -1.67
C GLU A 185 -12.55 9.89 -1.24
N CYS A 186 -11.22 9.96 -1.09
CA CYS A 186 -10.41 8.85 -0.59
C CYS A 186 -10.81 8.44 0.83
N ARG A 187 -11.09 9.42 1.70
CA ARG A 187 -11.58 9.17 3.06
C ARG A 187 -12.90 8.41 3.06
N LEU A 188 -13.86 8.83 2.22
CA LEU A 188 -15.18 8.20 2.10
C LEU A 188 -15.07 6.76 1.57
N LYS A 189 -14.28 6.54 0.50
CA LYS A 189 -13.99 5.20 -0.03
C LYS A 189 -13.37 4.30 1.03
N ARG A 190 -12.43 4.80 1.80
CA ARG A 190 -11.79 4.05 2.89
C ARG A 190 -12.80 3.65 3.98
N LEU A 191 -13.72 4.54 4.35
CA LEU A 191 -14.79 4.23 5.31
C LEU A 191 -15.77 3.18 4.77
N GLU A 192 -16.12 3.24 3.49
CA GLU A 192 -16.96 2.23 2.84
C GLU A 192 -16.28 0.85 2.84
N THR A 193 -15.01 0.80 2.44
CA THR A 193 -14.21 -0.43 2.48
C THR A 193 -14.15 -1.01 3.89
N GLN A 194 -13.91 -0.20 4.92
CA GLN A 194 -13.89 -0.66 6.31
C GLN A 194 -15.24 -1.28 6.74
N LYS A 195 -16.37 -0.73 6.31
CA LYS A 195 -17.69 -1.31 6.59
C LYS A 195 -17.87 -2.68 5.93
N LYS A 196 -17.56 -2.78 4.63
CA LYS A 196 -17.63 -4.05 3.88
C LYS A 196 -16.72 -5.13 4.50
N LEU A 197 -15.51 -4.75 4.90
CA LEU A 197 -14.58 -5.65 5.57
C LEU A 197 -15.07 -6.06 6.97
N ALA A 198 -15.75 -5.17 7.71
CA ALA A 198 -16.35 -5.51 9.00
C ALA A 198 -17.49 -6.52 8.84
N GLU A 199 -18.33 -6.40 7.81
CA GLU A 199 -19.35 -7.40 7.48
C GLU A 199 -18.73 -8.76 7.16
N LYS A 200 -17.68 -8.78 6.31
CA LYS A 200 -16.93 -10.00 5.99
C LYS A 200 -16.28 -10.62 7.25
N LEU A 201 -15.71 -9.80 8.14
CA LEU A 201 -15.16 -10.29 9.40
C LEU A 201 -16.25 -10.87 10.29
N ILE A 202 -17.41 -10.22 10.43
CA ILE A 202 -18.55 -10.76 11.18
C ILE A 202 -18.98 -12.13 10.62
N LEU A 203 -19.05 -12.27 9.29
CA LEU A 203 -19.37 -13.54 8.64
C LEU A 203 -18.32 -14.62 8.92
N ARG A 204 -17.03 -14.25 8.99
CA ARG A 204 -15.97 -15.20 9.38
C ARG A 204 -16.12 -15.65 10.83
N LEU A 205 -16.41 -14.71 11.73
CA LEU A 205 -16.60 -15.03 13.16
C LEU A 205 -17.88 -15.85 13.37
N SER A 206 -18.93 -15.64 12.56
CA SER A 206 -20.21 -16.34 12.68
C SER A 206 -20.11 -17.85 12.52
N VAL A 207 -19.12 -18.32 11.75
CA VAL A 207 -18.79 -19.75 11.63
C VAL A 207 -18.62 -20.41 12.99
N TRP A 208 -18.03 -19.71 13.97
CA TRP A 208 -17.93 -20.20 15.34
C TRP A 208 -18.99 -19.59 16.27
N THR A 209 -19.34 -18.31 16.16
CA THR A 209 -20.28 -17.69 17.11
C THR A 209 -21.69 -18.23 17.00
N GLU A 210 -22.12 -18.69 15.82
CA GLU A 210 -23.46 -19.28 15.60
C GLU A 210 -23.46 -20.81 15.61
N SER A 211 -22.29 -21.45 15.75
CA SER A 211 -22.18 -22.90 15.89
C SER A 211 -22.35 -23.36 17.35
N PRO A 212 -22.79 -24.61 17.57
CA PRO A 212 -22.72 -25.27 18.88
C PRO A 212 -21.31 -25.19 19.47
N LYS A 213 -21.21 -24.95 20.78
CA LYS A 213 -19.92 -24.74 21.47
C LYS A 213 -19.24 -26.06 21.85
N ASP A 214 -19.24 -27.01 20.93
CA ASP A 214 -18.56 -28.29 21.09
C ASP A 214 -17.19 -28.34 20.40
N ARG A 215 -16.44 -29.39 20.70
CA ARG A 215 -15.05 -29.58 20.23
C ARG A 215 -14.98 -29.83 18.72
N ASN A 216 -15.97 -30.46 18.12
CA ASN A 216 -15.97 -30.76 16.69
C ASN A 216 -16.17 -29.48 15.87
N CYS A 217 -17.14 -28.64 16.26
CA CYS A 217 -17.34 -27.33 15.65
C CYS A 217 -16.10 -26.43 15.80
N LEU A 218 -15.43 -26.47 16.97
CA LEU A 218 -14.21 -25.70 17.18
C LEU A 218 -13.07 -26.17 16.28
N ASN A 219 -12.90 -27.49 16.13
CA ASN A 219 -11.89 -28.04 15.25
C ASN A 219 -12.19 -27.72 13.78
N ALA A 220 -13.44 -27.84 13.33
CA ALA A 220 -13.85 -27.47 11.98
C ALA A 220 -13.57 -25.99 11.67
N PHE A 221 -13.87 -25.09 12.62
CA PHE A 221 -13.51 -23.68 12.51
C PHE A 221 -11.99 -23.49 12.35
N LYS A 222 -11.19 -24.15 13.19
CA LYS A 222 -9.72 -24.04 13.12
C LYS A 222 -9.18 -24.55 11.78
N THR A 223 -9.55 -25.77 11.39
CA THR A 223 -9.10 -26.38 10.14
C THR A 223 -9.47 -25.54 8.93
N LYS A 224 -10.68 -24.95 8.89
CA LYS A 224 -11.06 -24.04 7.82
C LYS A 224 -10.07 -22.88 7.66
N TYR A 225 -9.76 -22.19 8.75
CA TYR A 225 -8.89 -21.01 8.70
C TYR A 225 -7.40 -21.34 8.64
N GLU A 226 -6.99 -22.53 9.08
CA GLU A 226 -5.65 -23.07 8.84
C GLU A 226 -5.44 -23.32 7.34
N LEU A 227 -6.38 -23.97 6.66
CA LEU A 227 -6.31 -24.19 5.20
C LEU A 227 -6.33 -22.87 4.41
N GLU A 228 -7.15 -21.91 4.84
CA GLU A 228 -7.19 -20.58 4.23
C GLU A 228 -5.83 -19.85 4.42
N ALA A 229 -5.26 -19.92 5.62
CA ALA A 229 -3.94 -19.36 5.90
C ALA A 229 -2.82 -20.07 5.11
N ASP A 230 -2.90 -21.39 4.93
CA ASP A 230 -1.94 -22.14 4.10
C ASP A 230 -1.99 -21.75 2.63
N SER A 231 -3.17 -21.39 2.10
CA SER A 231 -3.27 -20.83 0.76
C SER A 231 -2.68 -19.41 0.70
N LEU A 232 -3.02 -18.57 1.68
CA LEU A 232 -2.64 -17.15 1.70
C LEU A 232 -1.16 -16.95 2.00
N LYS A 233 -0.53 -17.82 2.79
CA LYS A 233 0.89 -17.68 3.12
C LYS A 233 1.76 -17.80 1.88
N MET A 234 1.31 -18.46 0.81
CA MET A 234 2.10 -18.60 -0.42
C MET A 234 2.06 -17.35 -1.30
N GLU A 235 1.27 -16.34 -0.94
CA GLU A 235 1.27 -15.05 -1.62
C GLU A 235 2.52 -14.23 -1.30
N SER A 236 2.88 -13.29 -2.19
CA SER A 236 3.96 -12.33 -1.96
C SER A 236 3.67 -11.52 -0.69
N PHE A 237 4.62 -11.48 0.24
CA PHE A 237 4.44 -10.93 1.60
C PHE A 237 3.28 -11.56 2.39
N GLY A 238 2.69 -12.67 1.90
CA GLY A 238 1.48 -13.25 2.45
C GLY A 238 1.64 -13.73 3.89
N LEU A 239 2.81 -14.28 4.24
CA LEU A 239 3.12 -14.65 5.61
C LEU A 239 3.16 -13.43 6.54
N GLU A 240 3.81 -12.34 6.10
CA GLU A 240 3.89 -11.09 6.88
C GLU A 240 2.51 -10.43 7.03
N ILE A 241 1.67 -10.46 5.98
CA ILE A 241 0.28 -9.97 6.02
C ILE A 241 -0.54 -10.82 7.00
N LEU A 242 -0.49 -12.15 6.90
CA LEU A 242 -1.18 -13.06 7.84
C LEU A 242 -0.76 -12.80 9.28
N HIS A 243 0.54 -12.65 9.55
CA HIS A 243 1.03 -12.32 10.89
C HIS A 243 0.52 -10.96 11.36
N THR A 244 0.45 -9.97 10.48
CA THR A 244 -0.09 -8.64 10.79
C THR A 244 -1.57 -8.71 11.13
N ILE A 245 -2.38 -9.42 10.32
CA ILE A 245 -3.80 -9.69 10.62
C ILE A 245 -3.93 -10.40 11.96
N GLY A 246 -3.14 -11.46 12.14
CA GLY A 246 -3.14 -12.29 13.34
C GLY A 246 -2.85 -11.50 14.62
N GLU A 247 -1.80 -10.67 14.59
CA GLU A 247 -1.38 -9.83 15.71
C GLU A 247 -2.45 -8.80 16.08
N ILE A 248 -3.07 -8.13 15.08
CA ILE A 248 -4.11 -7.13 15.32
C ILE A 248 -5.37 -7.80 15.85
N TYR A 249 -5.84 -8.89 15.24
CA TYR A 249 -7.03 -9.62 15.70
C TYR A 249 -6.86 -10.11 17.14
N TYR A 250 -5.71 -10.73 17.43
CA TYR A 250 -5.35 -11.18 18.77
C TYR A 250 -5.32 -10.03 19.78
N THR A 251 -4.68 -8.91 19.42
CA THR A 251 -4.50 -7.77 20.31
C THR A 251 -5.84 -7.05 20.57
N LYS A 252 -6.59 -6.70 19.53
CA LYS A 252 -7.88 -6.00 19.67
C LYS A 252 -8.91 -6.84 20.41
N GLY A 253 -8.99 -8.15 20.12
CA GLY A 253 -9.86 -9.06 20.84
C GLY A 253 -9.52 -9.12 22.34
N ASN A 254 -8.24 -9.27 22.69
CA ASN A 254 -7.80 -9.28 24.10
C ASN A 254 -8.02 -7.94 24.81
N ILE A 255 -7.75 -6.82 24.14
CA ILE A 255 -8.02 -5.47 24.69
C ILE A 255 -9.51 -5.33 25.02
N TYR A 256 -10.38 -5.73 24.09
CA TYR A 256 -11.82 -5.71 24.31
C TYR A 256 -12.22 -6.59 25.51
N LEU A 257 -11.80 -7.85 25.53
CA LEU A 257 -12.13 -8.79 26.62
C LEU A 257 -11.65 -8.30 27.99
N LYS A 258 -10.45 -7.73 28.07
CA LYS A 258 -9.93 -7.14 29.32
C LYS A 258 -10.74 -5.92 29.75
N SER A 259 -11.16 -5.08 28.81
CA SER A 259 -12.00 -3.90 29.13
C SER A 259 -13.39 -4.27 29.67
N GLN A 260 -13.89 -5.48 29.38
CA GLN A 260 -15.13 -5.98 29.97
C GLN A 260 -14.98 -6.48 31.42
N LYS A 261 -13.77 -6.90 31.84
CA LYS A 261 -13.53 -7.47 33.17
C LYS A 261 -13.15 -6.43 34.23
N TYR A 262 -12.48 -5.35 33.83
CA TYR A 262 -12.01 -4.31 34.75
C TYR A 262 -12.40 -2.94 34.21
N TYR A 263 -13.15 -2.18 35.00
CA TYR A 263 -13.67 -0.84 34.69
C TYR A 263 -12.55 0.17 34.36
N GLY A 264 -12.04 0.15 33.12
CA GLY A 264 -11.29 1.24 32.49
C GLY A 264 -9.76 1.28 32.68
N ILE A 265 -9.22 0.88 33.83
CA ILE A 265 -7.80 1.15 34.19
C ILE A 265 -6.81 0.29 33.37
N THR A 266 -7.14 -0.97 33.06
CA THR A 266 -6.28 -1.85 32.25
C THR A 266 -6.32 -1.53 30.74
N GLY A 267 -7.40 -0.91 30.27
CA GLY A 267 -7.53 -0.48 28.87
C GLY A 267 -6.56 0.64 28.49
N PHE A 268 -6.22 1.50 29.45
CA PHE A 268 -5.31 2.63 29.26
C PHE A 268 -3.88 2.19 28.88
N PHE A 269 -3.26 1.28 29.65
CA PHE A 269 -1.88 0.84 29.39
C PHE A 269 -1.70 0.15 28.04
N HIS A 270 -2.68 -0.68 27.62
CA HIS A 270 -2.63 -1.32 26.32
C HIS A 270 -2.86 -0.32 25.17
N SER A 271 -3.74 0.67 25.36
CA SER A 271 -3.94 1.76 24.40
C SER A 271 -2.67 2.59 24.18
N VAL A 272 -1.90 2.84 25.24
CA VAL A 272 -0.61 3.56 25.15
C VAL A 272 0.41 2.78 24.32
N LYS A 273 0.54 1.45 24.54
CA LYS A 273 1.45 0.62 23.73
C LYS A 273 1.04 0.57 22.25
N GLU A 274 -0.26 0.49 21.96
CA GLU A 274 -0.78 0.52 20.57
C GLU A 274 -0.45 1.86 19.90
N LYS A 275 -0.67 2.99 20.59
CA LYS A 275 -0.34 4.33 20.09
C LYS A 275 1.16 4.51 19.83
N ALA A 276 2.01 4.03 20.74
CA ALA A 276 3.46 4.07 20.55
C ALA A 276 3.91 3.24 19.33
N GLY A 277 3.29 2.06 19.12
CA GLY A 277 3.53 1.24 17.93
C GLY A 277 3.16 1.96 16.64
N ILE A 278 2.00 2.64 16.60
CA ILE A 278 1.57 3.44 15.44
C ILE A 278 2.59 4.53 15.13
N VAL A 279 3.07 5.28 16.13
CA VAL A 279 4.08 6.32 15.92
C VAL A 279 5.39 5.74 15.36
N SER A 280 5.83 4.59 15.88
CA SER A 280 7.02 3.91 15.35
C SER A 280 6.84 3.48 13.90
N ASP A 281 5.68 2.92 13.55
CA ASP A 281 5.41 2.46 12.18
C ASP A 281 5.23 3.64 11.21
N THR A 282 4.65 4.76 11.66
CA THR A 282 4.62 6.03 10.90
C THR A 282 6.05 6.53 10.65
N PHE A 283 6.91 6.57 11.67
CA PHE A 283 8.30 7.00 11.51
C PHE A 283 9.06 6.12 10.52
N LYS A 284 8.91 4.79 10.60
CA LYS A 284 9.52 3.85 9.65
C LYS A 284 9.03 4.05 8.22
N THR A 285 7.74 4.32 8.04
CA THR A 285 7.15 4.57 6.71
C THR A 285 7.77 5.83 6.10
N ILE A 286 7.82 6.92 6.87
CA ILE A 286 8.42 8.19 6.44
C ILE A 286 9.93 8.01 6.16
N SER A 287 10.67 7.36 7.05
CA SER A 287 12.11 7.16 6.87
C SER A 287 12.42 6.33 5.63
N SER A 288 11.62 5.29 5.34
CA SER A 288 11.81 4.44 4.16
C SER A 288 11.51 5.23 2.88
N ALA A 289 10.47 6.07 2.88
CA ALA A 289 10.16 6.93 1.74
C ALA A 289 11.27 7.96 1.48
N LEU A 290 11.80 8.59 2.52
CA LEU A 290 12.93 9.54 2.39
C LEU A 290 14.19 8.86 1.86
N ASP A 291 14.51 7.66 2.33
CA ASP A 291 15.67 6.92 1.84
C ASP A 291 15.53 6.53 0.35
N ALA A 292 14.34 6.11 -0.07
CA ALA A 292 14.04 5.84 -1.48
C ALA A 292 14.16 7.11 -2.34
N GLN A 293 13.62 8.24 -1.87
CA GLN A 293 13.70 9.52 -2.58
C GLN A 293 15.15 10.00 -2.71
N ASN A 294 15.93 9.97 -1.63
CA ASN A 294 17.33 10.38 -1.65
C ASN A 294 18.15 9.55 -2.65
N THR A 295 17.89 8.24 -2.69
CA THR A 295 18.57 7.32 -3.64
C THR A 295 18.16 7.61 -5.08
N MET A 296 16.89 7.94 -5.33
CA MET A 296 16.40 8.34 -6.65
C MET A 296 17.08 9.63 -7.12
N GLU A 297 17.19 10.64 -6.25
CA GLU A 297 17.89 11.89 -6.55
C GLU A 297 19.38 11.68 -6.85
N GLU A 298 20.04 10.79 -6.12
CA GLU A 298 21.44 10.41 -6.37
C GLU A 298 21.60 9.72 -7.73
N TYR A 299 20.72 8.77 -8.04
CA TYR A 299 20.71 8.08 -9.34
C TYR A 299 20.47 9.04 -10.51
N THR A 300 19.50 9.97 -10.39
CA THR A 300 19.26 11.02 -11.41
C THR A 300 20.47 11.92 -11.59
N LYS A 301 21.11 12.36 -10.50
CA LYS A 301 22.34 13.18 -10.57
C LYS A 301 23.48 12.43 -11.27
N ILE A 302 23.63 11.13 -11.04
CA ILE A 302 24.63 10.31 -11.71
C ILE A 302 24.32 10.22 -13.21
N GLN A 303 23.06 10.03 -13.61
CA GLN A 303 22.68 10.03 -15.02
C GLN A 303 22.92 11.38 -15.71
N GLU A 304 22.52 12.49 -15.08
CA GLU A 304 22.62 13.84 -15.64
C GLU A 304 24.06 14.35 -15.73
N ASN A 305 24.92 14.04 -14.75
CA ASN A 305 26.30 14.51 -14.69
C ASN A 305 27.32 13.56 -15.35
N SER A 306 26.86 12.48 -15.99
CA SER A 306 27.73 11.54 -16.72
C SER A 306 28.26 12.18 -18.02
N ASN A 307 29.43 12.80 -17.96
CA ASN A 307 30.25 13.09 -19.16
C ASN A 307 30.69 11.77 -19.84
N GLU A 308 31.00 11.78 -21.15
CA GLU A 308 31.33 10.56 -21.93
C GLU A 308 32.42 9.66 -21.30
N ASP A 309 33.35 10.23 -20.53
CA ASP A 309 34.46 9.52 -19.86
C ASP A 309 34.12 8.97 -18.45
N GLN A 310 32.95 9.29 -17.91
CA GLN A 310 32.52 8.96 -16.54
C GLN A 310 31.17 8.23 -16.49
N LYS A 311 30.79 7.59 -17.60
CA LYS A 311 29.66 6.66 -17.64
C LYS A 311 29.99 5.44 -16.78
N LEU A 312 29.18 5.21 -15.74
CA LEU A 312 29.14 3.94 -15.01
C LEU A 312 29.12 2.78 -16.00
N SER A 313 29.86 1.71 -15.70
CA SER A 313 29.76 0.46 -16.45
C SER A 313 28.29 0.01 -16.49
N GLN A 314 27.88 -0.68 -17.56
CA GLN A 314 26.54 -1.26 -17.66
C GLN A 314 26.20 -2.14 -16.46
N GLU A 315 27.20 -2.78 -15.86
CA GLU A 315 27.08 -3.57 -14.63
C GLU A 315 26.81 -2.71 -13.40
N GLU A 316 27.56 -1.63 -13.21
CA GLU A 316 27.39 -0.71 -12.07
C GLU A 316 26.03 0.02 -12.16
N MET A 317 25.57 0.35 -13.37
CA MET A 317 24.26 0.97 -13.60
C MET A 317 23.13 0.01 -13.24
N ALA A 318 23.24 -1.26 -13.61
CA ALA A 318 22.28 -2.29 -13.24
C ALA A 318 22.25 -2.54 -11.72
N GLU A 319 23.40 -2.50 -11.05
CA GLU A 319 23.47 -2.65 -9.59
C GLU A 319 22.80 -1.46 -8.86
N MET A 320 23.03 -0.24 -9.33
CA MET A 320 22.37 0.96 -8.81
C MET A 320 20.85 0.94 -9.05
N GLU A 321 20.40 0.52 -10.23
CA GLU A 321 18.97 0.35 -10.54
C GLU A 321 18.31 -0.68 -9.61
N LYS A 322 18.97 -1.81 -9.37
CA LYS A 322 18.51 -2.86 -8.46
C LYS A 322 18.36 -2.32 -7.02
N LEU A 323 19.36 -1.57 -6.54
CA LEU A 323 19.32 -0.95 -5.22
C LEU A 323 18.17 0.05 -5.09
N LEU A 324 18.02 0.95 -6.08
CA LEU A 324 16.94 1.93 -6.13
C LEU A 324 15.57 1.24 -6.11
N MET A 325 15.38 0.25 -6.99
CA MET A 325 14.14 -0.52 -7.08
C MET A 325 13.79 -1.16 -5.75
N GLY A 326 14.74 -1.84 -5.10
CA GLY A 326 14.49 -2.47 -3.81
C GLY A 326 14.15 -1.47 -2.69
N LYS A 327 14.76 -0.27 -2.68
CA LYS A 327 14.41 0.80 -1.73
C LYS A 327 13.02 1.36 -1.99
N VAL A 328 12.65 1.61 -3.24
CA VAL A 328 11.30 2.07 -3.64
C VAL A 328 10.24 1.04 -3.24
N ILE A 329 10.47 -0.24 -3.57
CA ILE A 329 9.58 -1.34 -3.18
C ILE A 329 9.50 -1.45 -1.64
N GLY A 330 10.62 -1.30 -0.94
CA GLY A 330 10.66 -1.32 0.52
C GLY A 330 9.88 -0.17 1.17
N ALA A 331 10.00 1.05 0.64
CA ALA A 331 9.25 2.22 1.10
C ALA A 331 7.74 2.04 0.87
N ALA A 332 7.38 1.60 -0.32
CA ALA A 332 6.00 1.40 -0.68
C ALA A 332 5.38 0.23 0.14
N TRP A 333 6.14 -0.84 0.42
CA TRP A 333 5.73 -1.88 1.39
C TRP A 333 5.49 -1.34 2.79
N ALA A 334 6.39 -0.50 3.31
CA ALA A 334 6.22 0.10 4.63
C ALA A 334 4.91 0.91 4.71
N GLY A 335 4.61 1.66 3.65
CA GLY A 335 3.33 2.36 3.47
C GLY A 335 2.13 1.41 3.46
N SER A 336 2.15 0.38 2.62
CA SER A 336 1.06 -0.61 2.57
C SER A 336 0.85 -1.33 3.91
N LYS A 337 1.93 -1.67 4.61
CA LYS A 337 1.84 -2.27 5.94
C LYS A 337 1.15 -1.31 6.93
N PHE A 338 1.51 -0.03 6.92
CA PHE A 338 0.83 0.98 7.72
C PHE A 338 -0.67 1.08 7.38
N GLU A 339 -1.01 1.09 6.10
CA GLU A 339 -2.39 1.10 5.62
C GLU A 339 -3.18 -0.13 6.09
N ILE A 340 -2.65 -1.34 5.88
CA ILE A 340 -3.20 -2.62 6.32
C ILE A 340 -3.51 -2.59 7.81
N GLN A 341 -2.51 -2.20 8.62
CA GLN A 341 -2.69 -2.16 10.06
C GLN A 341 -3.79 -1.18 10.47
N GLY A 342 -3.83 0.02 9.87
CA GLY A 342 -4.87 1.01 10.12
C GLY A 342 -6.27 0.49 9.80
N THR A 343 -6.43 -0.11 8.62
CA THR A 343 -7.70 -0.69 8.15
C THR A 343 -8.17 -1.80 9.08
N LEU A 344 -7.29 -2.75 9.44
CA LEU A 344 -7.64 -3.87 10.33
C LEU A 344 -8.05 -3.39 11.73
N ARG A 345 -7.37 -2.39 12.30
CA ARG A 345 -7.75 -1.80 13.60
C ARG A 345 -9.15 -1.19 13.54
N SER A 346 -9.45 -0.41 12.49
CA SER A 346 -10.77 0.20 12.29
C SER A 346 -11.86 -0.86 12.11
N VAL A 347 -11.63 -1.87 11.29
CA VAL A 347 -12.54 -3.00 11.08
C VAL A 347 -12.83 -3.72 12.40
N CYS A 348 -11.80 -4.04 13.19
CA CYS A 348 -11.98 -4.64 14.51
C CYS A 348 -12.80 -3.74 15.45
N ASN A 349 -12.57 -2.42 15.42
CA ASN A 349 -13.33 -1.49 16.25
C ASN A 349 -14.82 -1.49 15.87
N ILE A 350 -15.15 -1.50 14.57
CA ILE A 350 -16.55 -1.61 14.10
C ILE A 350 -17.18 -2.89 14.64
N VAL A 351 -16.51 -4.04 14.49
CA VAL A 351 -17.06 -5.35 14.90
C VAL A 351 -17.24 -5.50 16.42
N LEU A 352 -16.30 -4.95 17.20
CA LEU A 352 -16.23 -5.16 18.65
C LEU A 352 -16.95 -4.08 19.47
N TYR A 353 -17.19 -2.88 18.94
CA TYR A 353 -17.77 -1.77 19.69
C TYR A 353 -19.13 -1.30 19.16
N ASP A 354 -19.75 -2.04 18.23
CA ASP A 354 -21.10 -1.78 17.75
C ASP A 354 -22.15 -1.90 18.87
N LYS A 355 -22.63 -0.75 19.34
CA LYS A 355 -23.60 -0.67 20.45
C LYS A 355 -24.97 -1.28 20.13
N THR A 356 -25.30 -1.49 18.85
CA THR A 356 -26.56 -2.10 18.44
C THR A 356 -26.59 -3.61 18.69
N VAL A 357 -25.42 -4.26 18.80
CA VAL A 357 -25.28 -5.69 19.09
C VAL A 357 -25.24 -5.92 20.60
N SER A 358 -25.75 -7.05 21.09
CA SER A 358 -25.72 -7.36 22.53
C SER A 358 -24.27 -7.48 23.04
N GLN A 359 -24.03 -7.07 24.28
CA GLN A 359 -22.68 -7.15 24.88
C GLN A 359 -22.13 -8.58 24.88
N LEU A 360 -22.99 -9.56 25.17
CA LEU A 360 -22.63 -10.98 25.14
C LEU A 360 -22.15 -11.42 23.76
N LYS A 361 -22.88 -11.06 22.69
CA LYS A 361 -22.45 -11.38 21.31
C LYS A 361 -21.15 -10.68 20.95
N ARG A 362 -20.90 -9.45 21.42
CA ARG A 362 -19.60 -8.77 21.22
C ARG A 362 -18.45 -9.46 21.95
N ILE A 363 -18.70 -10.01 23.15
CA ILE A 363 -17.73 -10.84 23.88
C ILE A 363 -17.43 -12.12 23.08
N GLU A 364 -18.44 -12.83 22.59
CA GLU A 364 -18.26 -14.00 21.74
C GLU A 364 -17.42 -13.68 20.50
N ARG A 365 -17.73 -12.56 19.81
CA ARG A 365 -16.93 -12.08 18.67
C ARG A 365 -15.48 -11.84 19.06
N ALA A 366 -15.21 -11.18 20.19
CA ALA A 366 -13.86 -10.92 20.66
C ALA A 366 -13.08 -12.20 20.97
N GLU A 367 -13.70 -13.17 21.64
CA GLU A 367 -13.07 -14.48 21.92
C GLU A 367 -12.78 -15.28 20.65
N THR A 368 -13.65 -15.15 19.64
CA THR A 368 -13.47 -15.80 18.33
C THR A 368 -12.36 -15.13 17.54
N LEU A 369 -12.32 -13.80 17.57
CA LEU A 369 -11.29 -12.98 16.93
C LEU A 369 -9.90 -13.31 17.50
N VAL A 370 -9.79 -13.52 18.82
CA VAL A 370 -8.54 -13.98 19.45
C VAL A 370 -8.10 -15.34 18.90
N LYS A 371 -9.03 -16.29 18.73
CA LYS A 371 -8.71 -17.63 18.19
C LYS A 371 -8.26 -17.53 16.72
N LEU A 372 -8.97 -16.77 15.90
CA LEU A 372 -8.60 -16.54 14.50
C LEU A 372 -7.23 -15.86 14.41
N GLY A 373 -6.99 -14.86 15.26
CA GLY A 373 -5.70 -14.16 15.32
C GLY A 373 -4.54 -15.09 15.67
N GLN A 374 -4.76 -16.06 16.57
CA GLN A 374 -3.75 -17.07 16.90
C GLN A 374 -3.43 -18.01 15.73
N ILE A 375 -4.42 -18.38 14.91
CA ILE A 375 -4.22 -19.23 13.73
C ILE A 375 -3.29 -18.53 12.75
N PHE A 376 -3.64 -17.30 12.35
CA PHE A 376 -2.85 -16.55 11.36
C PHE A 376 -1.46 -16.18 11.88
N LYS A 377 -1.35 -15.79 13.16
CA LYS A 377 -0.05 -15.48 13.78
C LYS A 377 0.90 -16.70 13.86
N LYS A 378 0.35 -17.91 14.00
CA LYS A 378 1.14 -19.15 14.09
C LYS A 378 1.46 -19.79 12.74
N THR A 379 0.89 -19.26 11.66
CA THR A 379 1.14 -19.77 10.31
C THR A 379 2.63 -19.64 10.00
N THR A 380 3.23 -20.67 9.41
CA THR A 380 4.65 -20.69 9.03
C THR A 380 4.79 -21.33 7.66
N ARG A 381 5.91 -21.02 7.00
CA ARG A 381 6.36 -21.67 5.77
C ARG A 381 7.52 -22.61 6.13
N THR A 382 7.53 -23.79 5.53
CA THR A 382 8.71 -24.68 5.47
C THR A 382 9.84 -24.01 4.68
N ASP A 383 11.04 -24.59 4.70
CA ASP A 383 12.17 -24.04 3.94
C ASP A 383 11.92 -24.07 2.43
N ASP A 384 11.30 -25.15 1.91
CA ASP A 384 10.92 -25.27 0.50
C ASP A 384 9.82 -24.24 0.12
N GLU A 385 8.78 -24.09 0.95
CA GLU A 385 7.74 -23.07 0.75
C GLU A 385 8.31 -21.64 0.84
N ASN A 386 9.33 -21.44 1.69
CA ASN A 386 10.03 -20.17 1.79
C ASN A 386 10.79 -19.87 0.52
N GLU A 387 11.52 -20.84 -0.06
CA GLU A 387 12.21 -20.66 -1.33
C GLU A 387 11.22 -20.33 -2.46
N GLU A 388 10.07 -21.02 -2.52
CA GLU A 388 9.01 -20.76 -3.51
C GLU A 388 8.35 -19.37 -3.35
N ALA A 389 8.36 -18.78 -2.14
CA ALA A 389 7.66 -17.52 -1.86
C ALA A 389 8.60 -16.29 -1.71
N ARG A 390 9.89 -16.49 -1.42
CA ARG A 390 10.86 -15.41 -1.06
C ARG A 390 11.25 -14.47 -2.18
N ILE A 391 10.88 -14.77 -3.40
CA ILE A 391 11.43 -14.16 -4.61
C ILE A 391 11.35 -12.62 -4.63
N PHE A 392 10.22 -12.05 -4.23
CA PHE A 392 10.05 -10.60 -4.14
C PHE A 392 10.48 -10.05 -2.77
N GLU A 393 10.39 -10.88 -1.72
CA GLU A 393 10.82 -10.53 -0.36
C GLU A 393 12.34 -10.38 -0.28
N GLU A 394 13.09 -11.15 -1.08
CA GLU A 394 14.56 -11.11 -1.20
C GLU A 394 15.04 -9.81 -1.82
N LEU A 395 14.42 -9.34 -2.90
CA LEU A 395 14.76 -8.05 -3.52
C LEU A 395 14.62 -6.88 -2.51
N VAL A 396 13.55 -6.90 -1.70
CA VAL A 396 13.36 -5.91 -0.62
C VAL A 396 14.35 -6.11 0.52
N ALA A 397 14.70 -7.34 0.86
CA ALA A 397 15.65 -7.64 1.93
C ALA A 397 17.09 -7.28 1.57
N GLU A 398 17.49 -7.44 0.30
CA GLU A 398 18.80 -7.06 -0.21
C GLU A 398 19.00 -5.55 -0.19
N ALA A 399 18.00 -4.76 -0.61
CA ALA A 399 18.10 -3.29 -0.60
C ALA A 399 18.03 -2.65 0.80
N LYS A 400 17.73 -3.44 1.84
CA LYS A 400 17.78 -3.01 3.24
C LYS A 400 19.14 -3.25 3.90
N LYS A 401 20.03 -4.03 3.27
CA LYS A 401 21.41 -4.22 3.72
C LYS A 401 22.25 -3.05 3.23
#